data_AF-A0A1G8JRU6-F1
#
_entry.id   AF-A0A1G8JRU6-F1
#
_cell.length_a   1.000
_cell.length_b   1.000
_cell.length_c   1.000
_cell.angle_alpha   90.00
_cell.angle_beta   90.00
_cell.angle_gamma   90.00
#
_symmetry.space_group_name_H-M   'P 1'
#
loop_
_entity.id
_entity.type
_entity.pdbx_description
1 polymer ?
#
loop_
_entity_poly.entity_id
_entity_poly.type
_entity_poly.pdbx_seq_one_letter_code
_entity_poly.pdbx_strand_id
1 'polypeptide(L)' 'MNADAAKKVFSEFDDLASKSEDANVQFLIRAMKLHAELTNARLVSLEQALLALLKK' A
#
# COMPACT_ATOMS: atom_id res chain seq x y z
N MET A 1 8.28 2.20 4.85
CA MET A 1 7.82 0.86 5.34
C MET A 1 8.70 -0.22 4.71
N ASN A 2 9.02 -1.32 5.40
CA ASN A 2 9.81 -2.39 4.77
C ASN A 2 8.99 -3.06 3.64
N ALA A 3 9.67 -3.53 2.59
CA ALA A 3 9.01 -4.07 1.39
C ALA A 3 8.18 -5.33 1.66
N ASP A 4 8.60 -6.18 2.60
CA ASP A 4 7.91 -7.44 2.93
C ASP A 4 6.64 -7.21 3.76
N ALA A 5 6.67 -6.24 4.67
CA ALA A 5 5.52 -5.78 5.42
C ALA A 5 4.49 -5.12 4.49
N ALA A 6 4.94 -4.35 3.49
CA ALA A 6 4.07 -3.79 2.45
C ALA A 6 3.35 -4.89 1.66
N LYS A 7 4.11 -5.87 1.18
CA LYS A 7 3.55 -7.01 0.45
C LYS A 7 2.52 -7.77 1.28
N LYS A 8 2.82 -8.01 2.56
CA LYS A 8 1.90 -8.69 3.47
C LYS A 8 0.58 -7.92 3.60
N VAL A 9 0.63 -6.63 3.91
CA VAL A 9 -0.57 -5.78 4.03
C VAL A 9 -1.37 -5.76 2.74
N PHE A 10 -0.72 -5.63 1.58
CA PHE A 10 -1.42 -5.62 0.29
C PHE A 10 -2.07 -6.97 -0.05
N SER A 11 -1.46 -8.09 0.36
CA SER A 11 -2.07 -9.41 0.23
C SER A 11 -3.28 -9.61 1.16
N GLU A 12 -3.29 -8.98 2.34
CA GLU A 12 -4.44 -9.00 3.26
C GLU A 12 -5.65 -8.27 2.65
N PHE A 13 -5.43 -7.18 1.90
CA PHE A 13 -6.50 -6.53 1.14
C PHE A 13 -7.08 -7.44 0.04
N ASP A 14 -6.22 -8.17 -0.68
CA ASP A 14 -6.67 -9.11 -1.73
C ASP A 14 -7.47 -10.26 -1.14
N ASP A 15 -6.99 -10.83 -0.03
CA ASP A 15 -7.67 -11.88 0.72
C ASP A 15 -9.04 -11.38 1.24
N LEU A 16 -9.09 -10.18 1.83
CA LEU A 16 -10.34 -9.58 2.31
C LEU A 16 -11.34 -9.33 1.18
N ALA A 17 -10.88 -8.85 0.03
CA ALA A 17 -11.75 -8.66 -1.14
C ALA A 17 -12.29 -10.00 -1.64
N SER A 18 -11.48 -11.05 -1.66
CA SER A 18 -11.90 -12.38 -2.14
C SER A 18 -12.98 -13.04 -1.26
N LYS A 19 -13.09 -12.64 0.01
CA LYS A 19 -14.05 -13.17 0.98
C LYS A 19 -15.44 -12.53 0.92
N SER A 20 -15.63 -11.48 0.13
CA SER A 20 -16.91 -10.80 0.00
C SER A 20 -17.59 -11.20 -1.32
N GLU A 21 -18.89 -11.47 -1.28
CA GLU A 21 -19.70 -11.70 -2.50
C GLU A 21 -20.25 -10.38 -3.09
N ASP A 22 -20.16 -9.27 -2.35
CA ASP A 22 -20.67 -7.96 -2.77
C ASP A 22 -19.61 -7.21 -3.59
N ALA A 23 -19.92 -6.96 -4.87
CA ALA A 23 -19.04 -6.26 -5.80
C ALA A 23 -18.69 -4.83 -5.35
N ASN A 24 -19.57 -4.12 -4.64
CA ASN A 24 -19.29 -2.79 -4.11
C ASN A 24 -18.29 -2.86 -2.96
N VAL A 25 -18.43 -3.86 -2.08
CA VAL A 25 -17.48 -4.09 -0.98
C VAL A 25 -16.11 -4.47 -1.55
N GLN A 26 -16.05 -5.37 -2.53
CA GLN A 26 -14.81 -5.70 -3.24
C GLN A 26 -14.15 -4.46 -3.87
N PHE A 27 -14.95 -3.61 -4.52
CA PHE A 27 -14.47 -2.37 -5.13
C PHE A 27 -13.86 -1.43 -4.08
N LEU A 28 -14.55 -1.20 -2.96
CA LEU A 28 -14.07 -0.35 -1.88
C LEU A 28 -12.74 -0.87 -1.29
N ILE A 29 -12.63 -2.17 -1.04
CA ILE A 29 -11.40 -2.79 -0.52
C ILE A 29 -10.25 -2.60 -1.50
N ARG A 30 -10.47 -2.81 -2.80
CA ARG A 30 -9.46 -2.58 -3.84
C ARG A 30 -9.06 -1.11 -3.97
N ALA A 31 -10.01 -0.18 -3.83
CA ALA A 31 -9.72 1.25 -3.82
C ALA A 31 -8.87 1.66 -2.61
N MET A 32 -9.16 1.10 -1.43
CA MET A 32 -8.34 1.29 -0.23
C MET A 32 -6.92 0.75 -0.41
N LYS A 33 -6.78 -0.44 -0.99
CA LYS A 33 -5.46 -1.02 -1.34
C LYS A 33 -4.67 -0.08 -2.25
N LEU A 34 -5.28 0.39 -3.34
CA LEU A 34 -4.63 1.32 -4.28
C LEU A 34 -4.17 2.62 -3.59
N HIS A 35 -4.99 3.16 -2.69
CA HIS A 35 -4.61 4.34 -1.91
C HIS A 35 -3.41 4.08 -0.99
N ALA A 36 -3.37 2.91 -0.34
CA ALA A 36 -2.25 2.50 0.50
C ALA A 36 -0.96 2.30 -0.32
N GLU A 37 -1.05 1.66 -1.49
CA GLU A 37 0.07 1.50 -2.42
C GLU A 37 0.65 2.84 -2.86
N LEU A 38 -0.20 3.78 -3.29
CA LEU A 38 0.22 5.12 -3.69
C LEU A 38 0.88 5.89 -2.54
N THR A 39 0.31 5.80 -1.34
CA THR A 39 0.84 6.47 -0.14
C THR A 39 2.20 5.89 0.24
N ASN A 40 2.35 4.57 0.22
CA ASN A 40 3.62 3.91 0.51
C ASN A 40 4.70 4.29 -0.52
N ALA A 41 4.37 4.33 -1.82
CA ALA A 41 5.31 4.76 -2.86
C ALA A 41 5.80 6.20 -2.66
N ARG A 42 4.88 7.12 -2.31
CA ARG A 42 5.22 8.51 -1.98
C ARG A 42 6.10 8.61 -0.74
N LEU A 43 5.79 7.84 0.30
CA LEU A 43 6.59 7.82 1.53
C LEU A 43 8.02 7.35 1.27
N VAL A 44 8.18 6.26 0.50
CA VAL A 44 9.52 5.75 0.11
C VAL A 44 10.29 6.80 -0.68
N SER A 45 9.64 7.51 -1.60
CA SER A 45 10.27 8.58 -2.36
C SER A 45 10.75 9.73 -1.45
N LEU A 46 9.94 10.12 -0.47
CA LEU A 46 10.31 11.13 0.53
C LEU A 46 11.46 10.67 1.43
N GLU A 47 11.43 9.43 1.91
CA GLU A 47 12.51 8.82 2.69
C GLU A 47 13.84 8.85 1.91
N GLN A 48 13.82 8.50 0.62
CA GLN A 48 14.99 8.55 -0.26
C GLN A 48 15.50 9.99 -0.47
N ALA A 49 14.60 10.95 -0.69
CA ALA A 49 14.98 12.35 -0.85
C ALA A 49 15.63 12.92 0.43
N LEU A 50 15.08 12.59 1.60
CA LEU A 50 15.64 12.97 2.89
C LEU A 50 17.04 12.37 3.10
N LEU A 51 17.20 11.07 2.82
CA LEU A 51 18.49 10.41 2.91
C LEU A 51 19.55 11.01 1.99
N ALA A 52 19.16 11.48 0.79
CA ALA A 52 20.08 12.16 -0.12
C ALA A 52 20.52 13.53 0.41
N LEU A 53 19.64 14.25 1.09
CA LEU A 53 19.97 15.54 1.73
C LEU A 53 20.89 15.37 2.94
N LEU A 54 20.70 14.33 3.75
CA LEU A 54 21.52 14.06 4.93
C LEU A 54 22.93 13.54 4.61
N LYS A 55 23.17 13.07 3.38
CA LYS A 55 24.49 12.61 2.90
C LYS A 55 25.31 13.70 2.22
N LYS A 56 24.76 14.92 2.08
CA LYS A 56 25.47 16.12 1.65
C LYS A 56 26.06 16.86 2.84
#